data_AF-A0A1H5I3P7-F1
#
_entry.id   AF-A0A1H5I3P7-F1
#
_cell.length_a   1.000
_cell.length_b   1.000
_cell.length_c   1.000
_cell.angle_alpha   90.00
_cell.angle_beta   90.00
_cell.angle_gamma   90.00
#
_symmetry.space_group_name_H-M   'P 1'
#
loop_
_entity.id
_entity.type
_entity.pdbx_description
1 polymer ?
#
loop_
_entity_poly.entity_id
_entity_poly.type
_entity_poly.pdbx_seq_one_letter_code
_entity_poly.pdbx_strand_id
1 'polypeptide(L)'
;MTDHCLRLLRQHRRLAELAAYPFDFDLDRAVHGHAEPVRLASGGPLEAVAGSGTGGTYFVCADGSLLYADSEGSAGIIGSSVDEALEIMIGLPGWRDLLHLSPADGGTAILARVAEIEEEIREYHGIDEERAELRSALGLPDRSPIELLGMLHTALLRTEPDFLLLNADEGGAYDLLDPHPRPPLWESVRHEVPGDPAAEPLSTWVRLAAEQGMPELARVALIRSLDNMFVDQSLLLRPGSGTDLDPAPLLGLAAEFERLGDLAQAERARGLHASLR
;
A
#
# COMPACT_ATOMS: atom_id res chain seq x y z
N MET A 1 3.80 21.93 -3.60
CA MET A 1 3.32 22.24 -2.24
C MET A 1 1.92 21.68 -2.16
N THR A 2 1.80 20.45 -1.68
CA THR A 2 0.60 19.60 -1.80
C THR A 2 0.05 19.16 -0.43
N ASP A 3 0.26 20.04 0.56
CA ASP A 3 -0.17 19.95 1.95
C ASP A 3 -1.12 21.11 2.31
N HIS A 4 -1.75 21.75 1.31
CA HIS A 4 -2.62 22.89 1.54
C HIS A 4 -3.83 22.52 2.39
N CYS A 5 -4.48 21.42 2.05
CA CYS A 5 -5.64 20.93 2.77
C CYS A 5 -5.26 20.58 4.21
N LEU A 6 -4.14 19.86 4.41
CA LEU A 6 -3.68 19.50 5.75
C LEU A 6 -3.41 20.73 6.63
N ARG A 7 -2.80 21.78 6.08
CA ARG A 7 -2.62 23.05 6.80
C ARG A 7 -3.95 23.70 7.18
N LEU A 8 -4.93 23.73 6.26
CA LEU A 8 -6.25 24.28 6.55
C LEU A 8 -6.98 23.49 7.64
N LEU A 9 -6.96 22.16 7.57
CA LEU A 9 -7.55 21.30 8.60
C LEU A 9 -6.91 21.59 9.98
N ARG A 10 -5.58 21.71 10.05
CA ARG A 10 -4.85 22.05 11.30
C ARG A 10 -5.20 23.45 11.84
N GLN A 11 -5.62 24.39 11.00
CA GLN A 11 -5.95 25.77 11.40
C GLN A 11 -7.42 25.98 11.74
N HIS A 12 -8.31 25.13 11.22
CA HIS A 12 -9.75 25.32 11.30
C HIS A 12 -10.43 24.09 11.90
N ARG A 13 -10.74 24.17 13.19
CA ARG A 13 -11.41 23.10 13.95
C ARG A 13 -12.66 22.54 13.27
N ARG A 14 -13.53 23.41 12.73
CA ARG A 14 -14.74 22.98 12.00
C ARG A 14 -14.40 22.10 10.79
N LEU A 15 -13.35 22.43 10.04
CA LEU A 15 -12.95 21.64 8.87
C LEU A 15 -12.34 20.31 9.30
N ALA A 16 -11.55 20.29 10.38
CA ALA A 16 -11.04 19.06 10.97
C ALA A 16 -12.17 18.13 11.46
N GLU A 17 -13.21 18.69 12.11
CA GLU A 17 -14.38 17.94 12.56
C GLU A 17 -15.14 17.32 11.37
N LEU A 18 -15.32 18.08 10.28
CA LEU A 18 -15.93 17.57 9.04
C LEU A 18 -15.08 16.49 8.36
N ALA A 19 -13.76 16.66 8.33
CA ALA A 19 -12.85 15.66 7.76
C ALA A 19 -12.87 14.36 8.59
N ALA A 20 -12.93 14.46 9.92
CA ALA A 20 -13.01 13.32 10.83
C ALA A 20 -14.33 12.56 10.66
N TYR A 21 -15.45 13.28 10.56
CA TYR A 21 -16.76 12.70 10.31
C TYR A 21 -17.55 13.62 9.38
N PRO A 22 -18.02 13.14 8.21
CA PRO A 22 -18.19 11.72 7.85
C PRO A 22 -17.04 11.08 7.04
N PHE A 23 -15.96 11.82 6.74
CA PHE A 23 -14.94 11.37 5.76
C PHE A 23 -13.77 10.55 6.34
N ASP A 24 -13.81 10.25 7.63
CA ASP A 24 -12.92 9.29 8.30
C ASP A 24 -11.42 9.69 8.32
N PHE A 25 -11.13 11.00 8.23
CA PHE A 25 -9.79 11.58 8.31
C PHE A 25 -9.65 12.43 9.58
N ASP A 26 -9.33 11.78 10.71
CA ASP A 26 -9.31 12.41 12.03
C ASP A 26 -7.88 12.77 12.46
N LEU A 27 -7.59 14.08 12.53
CA LEU A 27 -6.29 14.59 12.96
C LEU A 27 -5.98 14.29 14.43
N ASP A 28 -6.99 14.22 15.30
CA ASP A 28 -6.79 14.01 16.73
C ASP A 28 -6.31 12.58 17.01
N ARG A 29 -6.58 11.64 16.10
CA ARG A 29 -6.10 10.25 16.19
C ARG A 29 -4.63 10.09 15.84
N ALA A 30 -4.01 11.05 15.16
CA ALA A 30 -2.60 10.97 14.77
C ALA A 30 -1.65 10.81 15.97
N VAL A 31 -2.02 11.36 17.14
CA VAL A 31 -1.23 11.28 18.37
C VAL A 31 -1.08 9.85 18.90
N HIS A 32 -1.99 8.95 18.55
CA HIS A 32 -1.92 7.54 18.93
C HIS A 32 -0.95 6.76 18.07
N GLY A 33 -0.57 7.30 16.90
CA GLY A 33 0.20 6.58 15.90
C GLY A 33 -0.57 5.37 15.37
N HIS A 34 0.18 4.46 14.75
CA HIS A 34 -0.34 3.17 14.33
C HIS A 34 -0.28 2.16 15.48
N ALA A 35 -1.11 1.11 15.40
CA ALA A 35 -1.24 0.11 16.47
C ALA A 35 0.09 -0.61 16.77
N GLU A 36 0.92 -0.76 15.74
CA GLU A 36 2.26 -1.32 15.83
C GLU A 36 3.30 -0.41 15.14
N PRO A 37 4.59 -0.52 15.51
CA PRO A 37 5.65 0.20 14.82
C PRO A 37 5.74 -0.21 13.34
N VAL A 38 5.74 0.76 12.44
CA VAL A 38 5.85 0.53 10.99
C VAL A 38 6.93 1.39 10.34
N ARG A 39 7.46 0.90 9.21
CA ARG A 39 8.45 1.61 8.40
C ARG A 39 8.31 1.26 6.92
N LEU A 40 8.79 2.13 6.03
CA LEU A 40 8.94 1.76 4.61
C LEU A 40 10.13 0.82 4.43
N ALA A 41 10.00 -0.14 3.52
CA ALA A 41 11.10 -1.02 3.10
C ALA A 41 12.29 -0.21 2.53
N SER A 42 11.99 0.87 1.82
CA SER A 42 12.97 1.84 1.28
C SER A 42 13.70 2.66 2.36
N GLY A 43 13.23 2.61 3.62
CA GLY A 43 13.74 3.42 4.72
C GLY A 43 13.31 4.89 4.67
N GLY A 44 12.42 5.26 3.74
CA GLY A 44 11.85 6.59 3.66
C GLY A 44 11.05 6.97 4.91
N PRO A 45 11.02 8.26 5.31
CA PRO A 45 10.26 8.71 6.46
C PRO A 45 8.75 8.57 6.24
N LEU A 46 8.04 8.30 7.34
CA LEU A 46 6.58 8.30 7.45
C LEU A 46 6.16 9.21 8.60
N GLU A 47 5.28 10.18 8.33
CA GLU A 47 4.64 11.01 9.34
C GLU A 47 3.16 10.61 9.46
N ALA A 48 2.75 10.07 10.61
CA ALA A 48 1.32 9.87 10.88
C ALA A 48 0.63 11.25 11.01
N VAL A 49 -0.37 11.51 10.18
CA VAL A 49 -1.07 12.79 10.12
C VAL A 49 -2.55 12.72 10.50
N ALA A 50 -3.15 11.54 10.43
CA ALA A 50 -4.53 11.29 10.83
C ALA A 50 -4.74 9.79 11.13
N GLY A 51 -5.87 9.46 11.74
CA GLY A 51 -6.36 8.10 11.85
C GLY A 51 -7.82 7.98 11.42
N SER A 52 -8.29 6.74 11.28
CA SER A 52 -9.67 6.42 10.97
C SER A 52 -10.43 5.90 12.21
N GLY A 53 -11.76 5.95 12.15
CA GLY A 53 -12.68 5.39 13.13
C GLY A 53 -12.62 3.86 13.21
N THR A 54 -12.10 3.20 12.17
CA THR A 54 -11.88 1.74 12.13
C THR A 54 -10.49 1.31 12.61
N GLY A 55 -9.64 2.24 13.06
CA GLY A 55 -8.31 1.92 13.59
C GLY A 55 -7.16 1.99 12.57
N GLY A 56 -7.42 2.46 11.35
CA GLY A 56 -6.38 2.74 10.35
C GLY A 56 -5.64 4.05 10.60
N THR A 57 -4.50 4.22 9.92
CA THR A 57 -3.61 5.38 10.04
C THR A 57 -3.23 5.92 8.67
N TYR A 58 -3.21 7.24 8.55
CA TYR A 58 -2.77 7.95 7.36
C TYR A 58 -1.37 8.52 7.57
N PHE A 59 -0.46 8.20 6.67
CA PHE A 59 0.93 8.63 6.71
C PHE A 59 1.31 9.48 5.50
N VAL A 60 1.98 10.60 5.74
CA VAL A 60 2.63 11.36 4.68
C VAL A 60 4.02 10.77 4.44
N CYS A 61 4.26 10.36 3.20
CA CYS A 61 5.55 9.90 2.72
C CYS A 61 6.47 11.07 2.37
N ALA A 62 7.76 10.80 2.19
CA ALA A 62 8.77 11.82 1.86
C ALA A 62 8.48 12.62 0.58
N ASP A 63 7.82 12.00 -0.42
CA ASP A 63 7.44 12.64 -1.68
C ASP A 63 6.12 13.44 -1.57
N GLY A 64 5.47 13.39 -0.42
CA GLY A 64 4.19 14.03 -0.13
C GLY A 64 2.97 13.14 -0.39
N SER A 65 3.14 11.94 -0.96
CA SER A 65 2.05 10.97 -1.15
C SER A 65 1.44 10.56 0.18
N LEU A 66 0.14 10.25 0.17
CA LEU A 66 -0.57 9.78 1.37
C LEU A 66 -0.72 8.25 1.30
N LEU A 67 -0.12 7.57 2.28
CA LEU A 67 -0.27 6.14 2.52
C LEU A 67 -1.35 5.92 3.57
N TYR A 68 -2.24 4.95 3.34
CA TYR A 68 -3.16 4.45 4.36
C TYR A 68 -2.75 3.02 4.74
N ALA A 69 -2.74 2.74 6.04
CA ALA A 69 -2.60 1.40 6.59
C ALA A 69 -3.80 1.10 7.49
N ASP A 70 -4.46 -0.04 7.29
CA ASP A 70 -5.52 -0.48 8.18
C ASP A 70 -4.97 -1.30 9.36
N SER A 71 -5.85 -1.65 10.30
CA SER A 71 -5.52 -2.47 11.46
C SER A 71 -5.41 -3.97 11.16
N GLU A 72 -5.81 -4.40 9.96
CA GLU A 72 -5.83 -5.81 9.55
C GLU A 72 -4.55 -6.21 8.81
N GLY A 73 -3.60 -5.27 8.66
CA GLY A 73 -2.30 -5.53 8.04
C GLY A 73 -2.26 -5.24 6.54
N SER A 74 -3.16 -4.41 6.01
CA SER A 74 -3.11 -3.96 4.61
C SER A 74 -2.71 -2.49 4.49
N ALA A 75 -1.94 -2.14 3.45
CA ALA A 75 -1.48 -0.77 3.22
C ALA A 75 -1.39 -0.41 1.74
N GLY A 76 -1.57 0.87 1.42
CA GLY A 76 -1.54 1.38 0.06
C GLY A 76 -1.45 2.89 -0.03
N ILE A 77 -0.86 3.39 -1.12
CA ILE A 77 -0.92 4.81 -1.49
C ILE A 77 -2.32 5.12 -2.00
N ILE A 78 -2.98 6.11 -1.39
CA ILE A 78 -4.36 6.51 -1.72
C ILE A 78 -4.43 7.87 -2.40
N GLY A 79 -3.28 8.54 -2.58
CA GLY A 79 -3.15 9.73 -3.39
C GLY A 79 -1.69 10.15 -3.51
N SER A 80 -1.34 10.77 -4.64
CA SER A 80 -0.01 11.33 -4.92
C SER A 80 0.30 12.55 -4.06
N SER A 81 -0.68 13.03 -3.32
CA SER A 81 -0.52 13.99 -2.25
C SER A 81 -1.63 13.92 -1.21
N VAL A 82 -1.48 14.65 -0.10
CA VAL A 82 -2.56 14.82 0.88
C VAL A 82 -3.78 15.50 0.26
N ASP A 83 -3.56 16.54 -0.56
CA ASP A 83 -4.66 17.25 -1.22
C ASP A 83 -5.43 16.31 -2.18
N GLU A 84 -4.71 15.53 -2.99
CA GLU A 84 -5.30 14.53 -3.90
C GLU A 84 -6.05 13.43 -3.16
N ALA A 85 -5.48 12.91 -2.07
CA ALA A 85 -6.13 11.87 -1.28
C ALA A 85 -7.38 12.38 -0.58
N LEU A 86 -7.35 13.59 0.00
CA LEU A 86 -8.55 14.19 0.59
C LEU A 86 -9.63 14.45 -0.46
N GLU A 87 -9.24 14.82 -1.68
CA GLU A 87 -10.18 14.93 -2.79
C GLU A 87 -10.87 13.60 -3.10
N ILE A 88 -10.10 12.51 -3.20
CA ILE A 88 -10.62 11.17 -3.40
C ILE A 88 -11.56 10.79 -2.25
N MET A 89 -11.13 10.95 -0.99
CA MET A 89 -11.91 10.54 0.19
C MET A 89 -13.22 11.32 0.34
N ILE A 90 -13.21 12.63 0.05
CA ILE A 90 -14.38 13.49 0.15
C ILE A 90 -15.33 13.29 -1.04
N GLY A 91 -14.77 13.11 -2.24
CA GLY A 91 -15.55 12.91 -3.46
C GLY A 91 -16.09 11.49 -3.64
N LEU A 92 -15.42 10.49 -3.05
CA LEU A 92 -15.83 9.08 -3.01
C LEU A 92 -15.97 8.61 -1.55
N PRO A 93 -17.00 9.05 -0.82
CA PRO A 93 -17.24 8.52 0.52
C PRO A 93 -17.50 7.01 0.43
N GLY A 94 -16.83 6.24 1.29
CA GLY A 94 -16.79 4.78 1.18
C GLY A 94 -15.77 4.23 0.18
N TRP A 95 -14.77 5.02 -0.24
CA TRP A 95 -13.71 4.62 -1.18
C TRP A 95 -13.03 3.27 -0.88
N ARG A 96 -12.99 2.83 0.39
CA ARG A 96 -12.47 1.51 0.79
C ARG A 96 -13.24 0.36 0.12
N ASP A 97 -14.55 0.50 -0.08
CA ASP A 97 -15.38 -0.52 -0.72
C ASP A 97 -15.23 -0.51 -2.26
N LEU A 98 -14.45 0.44 -2.80
CA LEU A 98 -14.17 0.61 -4.22
C LEU A 98 -12.76 0.13 -4.61
N LEU A 99 -11.95 -0.33 -3.64
CA LEU A 99 -10.54 -0.72 -3.85
C LEU A 99 -10.33 -1.85 -4.88
N HIS A 100 -11.37 -2.64 -5.16
CA HIS A 100 -11.33 -3.69 -6.16
C HIS A 100 -11.65 -3.22 -7.58
N LEU A 101 -12.23 -2.01 -7.73
CA LEU A 101 -12.60 -1.46 -9.02
C LEU A 101 -11.42 -0.77 -9.71
N SER A 102 -11.45 -0.81 -11.02
CA SER A 102 -10.49 -0.19 -11.92
C SER A 102 -11.21 0.60 -13.00
N PRO A 103 -10.52 1.51 -13.72
CA PRO A 103 -11.09 2.17 -14.89
C PRO A 103 -11.60 1.19 -15.98
N ALA A 104 -11.10 -0.05 -15.99
CA ALA A 104 -11.48 -1.06 -16.96
C ALA A 104 -12.89 -1.65 -16.74
N ASP A 105 -13.44 -1.54 -15.52
CA ASP A 105 -14.80 -2.00 -15.19
C ASP A 105 -15.90 -1.20 -15.90
N GLY A 106 -15.55 -0.02 -16.41
CA GLY A 106 -16.42 0.83 -17.22
C GLY A 106 -17.29 1.77 -16.38
N GLY A 107 -17.51 2.97 -16.92
CA GLY A 107 -18.13 4.07 -16.19
C GLY A 107 -19.52 3.75 -15.62
N THR A 108 -20.34 2.96 -16.30
CA THR A 108 -21.67 2.59 -15.82
C THR A 108 -21.62 1.74 -14.55
N ALA A 109 -20.74 0.74 -14.51
CA ALA A 109 -20.61 -0.14 -13.35
C ALA A 109 -20.03 0.63 -12.15
N ILE A 110 -19.02 1.47 -12.40
CA ILE A 110 -18.42 2.34 -11.40
C ILE A 110 -19.46 3.28 -10.79
N LEU A 111 -20.21 4.01 -11.63
CA LEU A 111 -21.22 4.96 -11.15
C LEU A 111 -22.35 4.26 -10.39
N ALA A 112 -22.76 3.07 -10.82
CA ALA A 112 -23.77 2.29 -10.11
C ALA A 112 -23.30 1.88 -8.71
N ARG A 113 -22.06 1.39 -8.58
CA ARG A 113 -21.51 0.99 -7.28
C ARG A 113 -21.29 2.18 -6.35
N VAL A 114 -20.82 3.31 -6.89
CA VAL A 114 -20.68 4.55 -6.11
C VAL A 114 -22.06 5.02 -5.63
N ALA A 115 -23.08 5.03 -6.50
CA ALA A 115 -24.42 5.44 -6.12
C ALA A 115 -25.02 4.57 -5.01
N GLU A 116 -24.84 3.24 -5.08
CA GLU A 116 -25.28 2.29 -4.05
C GLU A 116 -24.64 2.61 -2.69
N ILE A 117 -23.32 2.78 -2.63
CA ILE A 117 -22.61 3.13 -1.39
C ILE A 117 -23.09 4.47 -0.85
N GLU A 118 -23.27 5.48 -1.71
CA GLU A 118 -23.75 6.77 -1.25
C GLU A 118 -25.21 6.74 -0.77
N GLU A 119 -26.07 5.92 -1.37
CA GLU A 119 -27.42 5.68 -0.87
C GLU A 119 -27.37 5.06 0.53
N GLU A 120 -26.57 4.02 0.74
CA GLU A 120 -26.37 3.42 2.07
C GLU A 120 -25.91 4.45 3.10
N ILE A 121 -24.93 5.30 2.76
CA ILE A 121 -24.47 6.35 3.68
C ILE A 121 -25.59 7.34 3.99
N ARG A 122 -26.37 7.77 2.99
CA ARG A 122 -27.49 8.72 3.17
C ARG A 122 -28.62 8.17 4.02
N GLU A 123 -28.79 6.85 4.10
CA GLU A 123 -29.76 6.23 5.01
C GLU A 123 -29.42 6.48 6.49
N TYR A 124 -28.12 6.58 6.81
CA TYR A 124 -27.65 6.82 8.18
C TYR A 124 -27.33 8.29 8.46
N HIS A 125 -26.77 9.02 7.48
CA HIS A 125 -26.29 10.40 7.66
C HIS A 125 -26.32 11.20 6.36
N GLY A 126 -26.88 12.41 6.40
CA GLY A 126 -26.93 13.31 5.24
C GLY A 126 -25.59 13.99 4.99
N ILE A 127 -24.81 13.46 4.05
CA ILE A 127 -23.42 13.91 3.79
C ILE A 127 -23.28 15.09 2.81
N ASP A 128 -24.31 15.41 2.02
CA ASP A 128 -24.14 16.26 0.83
C ASP A 128 -23.79 17.72 1.16
N GLU A 129 -24.40 18.32 2.19
CA GLU A 129 -24.09 19.69 2.63
C GLU A 129 -22.69 19.79 3.25
N GLU A 130 -22.34 18.83 4.09
CA GLU A 130 -21.02 18.74 4.74
C GLU A 130 -19.89 18.52 3.72
N ARG A 131 -20.14 17.68 2.71
CA ARG A 131 -19.24 17.46 1.58
C ARG A 131 -19.03 18.74 0.80
N ALA A 132 -20.10 19.47 0.49
CA ALA A 132 -20.02 20.74 -0.24
C ALA A 132 -19.27 21.81 0.57
N GLU A 133 -19.55 21.92 1.87
CA GLU A 133 -18.85 22.83 2.80
C GLU A 133 -17.35 22.52 2.82
N LEU A 134 -16.97 21.27 3.12
CA LEU A 134 -15.58 20.89 3.28
C LEU A 134 -14.79 21.02 1.97
N ARG A 135 -15.33 20.50 0.87
CA ARG A 135 -14.71 20.60 -0.46
C ARG A 135 -14.47 22.05 -0.86
N SER A 136 -15.48 22.91 -0.68
CA SER A 136 -15.36 24.33 -1.00
C SER A 136 -14.34 25.04 -0.11
N ALA A 137 -14.29 24.72 1.18
CA ALA A 137 -13.37 25.33 2.13
C ALA A 137 -11.92 24.91 1.90
N LEU A 138 -11.69 23.66 1.46
CA LEU A 138 -10.36 23.15 1.10
C LEU A 138 -9.91 23.55 -0.31
N GLY A 139 -10.79 24.17 -1.11
CA GLY A 139 -10.48 24.56 -2.49
C GLY A 139 -10.31 23.38 -3.44
N LEU A 140 -10.95 22.25 -3.13
CA LEU A 140 -10.87 21.02 -3.92
C LEU A 140 -11.81 21.09 -5.13
N PRO A 141 -11.41 20.56 -6.31
CA PRO A 141 -12.23 20.60 -7.52
C PRO A 141 -13.43 19.65 -7.44
N ASP A 142 -14.43 19.91 -8.30
CA ASP A 142 -15.58 19.01 -8.53
C ASP A 142 -15.23 17.98 -9.61
N ARG A 143 -14.58 16.89 -9.23
CA ARG A 143 -14.28 15.79 -10.16
C ARG A 143 -15.39 14.75 -10.14
N SER A 144 -15.62 14.12 -11.28
CA SER A 144 -16.56 13.01 -11.36
C SER A 144 -16.07 11.80 -10.57
N PRO A 145 -16.96 10.93 -10.08
CA PRO A 145 -16.57 9.69 -9.39
C PRO A 145 -15.63 8.80 -10.21
N ILE A 146 -15.77 8.80 -11.55
CA ILE A 146 -14.93 8.02 -12.46
C ILE A 146 -13.48 8.56 -12.45
N GLU A 147 -13.32 9.88 -12.48
CA GLU A 147 -11.99 10.52 -12.42
C GLU A 147 -11.31 10.24 -11.08
N LEU A 148 -12.05 10.38 -9.97
CA LEU A 148 -11.54 10.11 -8.63
C LEU A 148 -11.15 8.63 -8.45
N LEU A 149 -11.94 7.69 -8.99
CA LEU A 149 -11.60 6.27 -8.95
C LEU A 149 -10.34 6.00 -9.79
N GLY A 150 -10.22 6.64 -10.95
CA GLY A 150 -9.00 6.55 -11.76
C GLY A 150 -7.76 7.05 -11.01
N MET A 151 -7.88 8.16 -10.29
CA MET A 151 -6.82 8.69 -9.44
C MET A 151 -6.46 7.72 -8.30
N LEU A 152 -7.45 7.18 -7.59
CA LEU A 152 -7.26 6.17 -6.54
C LEU A 152 -6.56 4.91 -7.10
N HIS A 153 -7.05 4.36 -8.21
CA HIS A 153 -6.46 3.19 -8.85
C HIS A 153 -5.00 3.45 -9.27
N THR A 154 -4.70 4.63 -9.84
CA THR A 154 -3.31 5.01 -10.16
C THR A 154 -2.46 5.13 -8.89
N ALA A 155 -2.98 5.68 -7.81
CA ALA A 155 -2.29 5.78 -6.53
C ALA A 155 -1.97 4.39 -5.95
N LEU A 156 -2.96 3.49 -5.91
CA LEU A 156 -2.82 2.12 -5.40
C LEU A 156 -1.72 1.33 -6.12
N LEU A 157 -1.65 1.45 -7.44
CA LEU A 157 -0.62 0.79 -8.25
C LEU A 157 0.79 1.36 -8.02
N ARG A 158 0.94 2.57 -7.46
CA ARG A 158 2.24 3.13 -7.09
C ARG A 158 2.79 2.59 -5.76
N THR A 159 1.96 1.91 -4.96
CA THR A 159 2.35 1.42 -3.63
C THR A 159 3.64 0.60 -3.69
N GLU A 160 3.71 -0.34 -4.63
CA GLU A 160 4.94 -1.08 -4.89
C GLU A 160 5.61 -0.56 -6.18
N PRO A 161 6.95 -0.42 -6.18
CA PRO A 161 7.86 -0.92 -5.15
C PRO A 161 8.22 0.05 -4.02
N ASP A 162 7.97 1.36 -4.19
CA ASP A 162 8.65 2.38 -3.39
C ASP A 162 8.07 2.60 -1.98
N PHE A 163 6.82 2.17 -1.75
CA PHE A 163 6.06 2.43 -0.53
C PHE A 163 5.59 1.15 0.17
N LEU A 164 6.31 0.04 -0.03
CA LEU A 164 6.05 -1.20 0.73
C LEU A 164 6.19 -0.93 2.23
N LEU A 165 5.07 -1.02 2.95
CA LEU A 165 5.03 -0.87 4.40
C LEU A 165 5.41 -2.19 5.07
N LEU A 166 6.29 -2.12 6.06
CA LEU A 166 6.71 -3.24 6.88
C LEU A 166 6.32 -2.99 8.33
N ASN A 167 5.91 -4.06 9.02
CA ASN A 167 6.01 -4.09 10.48
C ASN A 167 7.50 -3.89 10.86
N ALA A 168 7.80 -2.87 11.66
CA ALA A 168 9.18 -2.48 11.93
C ALA A 168 9.90 -3.46 12.86
N ASP A 169 9.16 -4.20 13.69
CA ASP A 169 9.69 -5.16 14.65
C ASP A 169 9.85 -6.56 14.02
N GLU A 170 8.82 -7.04 13.32
CA GLU A 170 8.80 -8.39 12.73
C GLU A 170 9.38 -8.43 11.31
N GLY A 171 9.40 -7.29 10.61
CA GLY A 171 9.90 -7.16 9.25
C GLY A 171 9.00 -7.76 8.16
N GLY A 172 7.82 -8.29 8.50
CA GLY A 172 6.83 -8.74 7.52
C GLY A 172 6.22 -7.55 6.78
N ALA A 173 5.94 -7.73 5.48
CA ALA A 173 5.24 -6.72 4.71
C ALA A 173 3.74 -6.74 4.99
N TYR A 174 3.14 -5.55 4.98
CA TYR A 174 1.68 -5.42 4.92
C TYR A 174 1.18 -5.94 3.56
N ASP A 175 0.00 -6.53 3.56
CA ASP A 175 -0.72 -6.86 2.34
C ASP A 175 -1.06 -5.59 1.56
N LEU A 176 -1.25 -5.75 0.25
CA LEU A 176 -1.67 -4.63 -0.59
C LEU A 176 -3.12 -4.30 -0.28
N LEU A 177 -3.42 -3.02 -0.09
CA LEU A 177 -4.76 -2.52 0.19
C LEU A 177 -5.78 -2.90 -0.89
N ASP A 178 -5.31 -3.18 -2.10
CA ASP A 178 -6.12 -3.53 -3.26
C ASP A 178 -5.72 -4.88 -3.89
N PRO A 179 -6.63 -5.53 -4.63
CA PRO A 179 -6.37 -6.80 -5.29
C PRO A 179 -5.77 -6.66 -6.70
N HIS A 180 -5.35 -5.47 -7.15
CA HIS A 180 -4.94 -5.28 -8.54
C HIS A 180 -3.63 -6.01 -8.86
N PRO A 181 -3.51 -6.62 -10.05
CA PRO A 181 -2.30 -7.33 -10.42
C PRO A 181 -1.14 -6.36 -10.62
N ARG A 182 0.01 -6.67 -10.01
CA ARG A 182 1.29 -6.01 -10.30
C ARG A 182 2.02 -6.84 -11.35
N PRO A 183 2.68 -6.22 -12.34
CA PRO A 183 3.49 -6.96 -13.30
C PRO A 183 4.55 -7.81 -12.56
N PRO A 184 4.78 -9.06 -12.97
CA PRO A 184 5.84 -9.85 -12.39
C PRO A 184 7.20 -9.18 -12.65
N LEU A 185 8.18 -9.47 -11.79
CA LEU A 185 9.50 -8.83 -11.83
C LEU A 185 10.15 -8.87 -13.22
N TRP A 186 10.04 -9.99 -13.92
CA TRP A 186 10.65 -10.20 -15.23
C TRP A 186 10.03 -9.36 -16.36
N GLU A 187 8.77 -8.93 -16.25
CA GLU A 187 8.16 -8.01 -17.22
C GLU A 187 8.71 -6.58 -17.07
N SER A 188 9.13 -6.23 -15.85
CA SER A 188 9.66 -4.90 -15.54
C SER A 188 11.15 -4.76 -15.86
N VAL A 189 11.88 -5.88 -15.89
CA VAL A 189 13.32 -5.94 -16.19
C VAL A 189 13.54 -6.09 -17.69
N ARG A 190 14.40 -5.24 -18.27
CA ARG A 190 14.71 -5.31 -19.71
C ARG A 190 15.77 -6.38 -19.97
N HIS A 191 15.35 -7.63 -20.18
CA HIS A 191 16.27 -8.71 -20.52
C HIS A 191 15.56 -9.81 -21.32
N GLU A 192 16.22 -10.33 -22.35
CA GLU A 192 15.77 -11.51 -23.09
C GLU A 192 16.46 -12.76 -22.53
N VAL A 193 15.67 -13.78 -22.17
CA VAL A 193 16.18 -15.08 -21.77
C VAL A 193 15.83 -16.14 -22.81
N PRO A 194 16.70 -17.14 -23.09
CA PRO A 194 16.34 -18.27 -23.93
C PRO A 194 15.31 -19.16 -23.21
N GLY A 195 14.02 -19.03 -23.53
CA GLY A 195 12.96 -19.87 -22.98
C GLY A 195 11.83 -19.07 -22.34
N ASP A 196 11.15 -19.68 -21.36
CA ASP A 196 10.08 -19.05 -20.60
C ASP A 196 10.66 -18.20 -19.44
N PRO A 197 10.49 -16.87 -19.45
CA PRO A 197 10.96 -16.00 -18.37
C PRO A 197 10.40 -16.35 -16.99
N ALA A 198 9.19 -16.91 -16.92
CA ALA A 198 8.56 -17.30 -15.67
C ALA A 198 9.21 -18.56 -15.05
N ALA A 199 9.96 -19.35 -15.83
CA ALA A 199 10.66 -20.53 -15.35
C ALA A 199 12.05 -20.22 -14.76
N GLU A 200 12.55 -19.01 -14.97
CA GLU A 200 13.84 -18.58 -14.43
C GLU A 200 13.78 -18.35 -12.91
N PRO A 201 14.84 -18.70 -12.16
CA PRO A 201 14.89 -18.46 -10.72
C PRO A 201 14.72 -16.98 -10.36
N LEU A 202 14.03 -16.69 -9.25
CA LEU A 202 13.83 -15.33 -8.75
C LEU A 202 15.15 -14.55 -8.64
N SER A 203 16.24 -15.19 -8.21
CA SER A 203 17.56 -14.57 -8.10
C SER A 203 18.09 -14.00 -9.42
N THR A 204 17.72 -14.60 -10.57
CA THR A 204 18.10 -14.09 -11.89
C THR A 204 17.52 -12.70 -12.09
N TRP A 205 16.22 -12.55 -11.87
CA TRP A 205 15.50 -11.30 -12.08
C TRP A 205 15.82 -10.25 -11.02
N VAL A 206 15.99 -10.64 -9.76
CA VAL A 206 16.41 -9.76 -8.66
C VAL A 206 17.76 -9.11 -8.98
N ARG A 207 18.74 -9.90 -9.44
CA ARG A 207 20.06 -9.39 -9.80
C ARG A 207 20.00 -8.45 -10.99
N LEU A 208 19.27 -8.82 -12.04
CA LEU A 208 19.11 -7.98 -13.22
C LEU A 208 18.38 -6.66 -12.89
N ALA A 209 17.35 -6.68 -12.03
CA ALA A 209 16.68 -5.49 -11.56
C ALA A 209 17.65 -4.56 -10.81
N ALA A 210 18.46 -5.11 -9.89
CA ALA A 210 19.48 -4.34 -9.18
C ALA A 210 20.54 -3.74 -10.12
N GLU A 211 21.03 -4.52 -11.09
CA GLU A 211 22.00 -4.08 -12.11
C GLU A 211 21.44 -2.99 -13.04
N GLN A 212 20.12 -2.98 -13.27
CA GLN A 212 19.42 -1.97 -14.06
C GLN A 212 18.97 -0.74 -13.24
N GLY A 213 19.39 -0.63 -11.97
CA GLY A 213 19.06 0.52 -11.13
C GLY A 213 17.64 0.49 -10.56
N MET A 214 17.04 -0.69 -10.41
CA MET A 214 15.73 -0.91 -9.79
C MET A 214 15.84 -1.69 -8.48
N PRO A 215 16.60 -1.20 -7.47
CA PRO A 215 16.87 -1.94 -6.25
C PRO A 215 15.61 -2.16 -5.39
N GLU A 216 14.68 -1.21 -5.36
CA GLU A 216 13.44 -1.35 -4.58
C GLU A 216 12.51 -2.40 -5.19
N LEU A 217 12.44 -2.49 -6.51
CA LEU A 217 11.71 -3.55 -7.19
C LEU A 217 12.29 -4.94 -6.87
N ALA A 218 13.62 -5.05 -6.84
CA ALA A 218 14.32 -6.27 -6.43
C ALA A 218 14.04 -6.60 -4.95
N ARG A 219 14.08 -5.60 -4.07
CA ARG A 219 13.83 -5.72 -2.63
C ARG A 219 12.41 -6.22 -2.34
N VAL A 220 11.41 -5.62 -2.95
CA VAL A 220 10.00 -6.01 -2.77
C VAL A 220 9.79 -7.47 -3.18
N ALA A 221 10.34 -7.88 -4.32
CA ALA A 221 10.22 -9.26 -4.78
C ALA A 221 10.85 -10.28 -3.79
N LEU A 222 11.99 -9.93 -3.19
CA LEU A 222 12.62 -10.76 -2.15
C LEU A 222 11.79 -10.78 -0.85
N ILE A 223 11.27 -9.64 -0.40
CA ILE A 223 10.46 -9.56 0.83
C ILE A 223 9.18 -10.37 0.67
N ARG A 224 8.45 -10.19 -0.43
CA ARG A 224 7.23 -10.98 -0.73
C ARG A 224 7.54 -12.48 -0.82
N SER A 225 8.68 -12.86 -1.40
CA SER A 225 9.11 -14.25 -1.42
C SER A 225 9.41 -14.79 -0.02
N LEU A 226 10.05 -14.01 0.85
CA LEU A 226 10.34 -14.41 2.21
C LEU A 226 9.06 -14.54 3.05
N ASP A 227 8.14 -13.58 2.92
CA ASP A 227 6.85 -13.59 3.62
C ASP A 227 6.02 -14.83 3.23
N ASN A 228 5.97 -15.15 1.94
CA ASN A 228 5.30 -16.36 1.47
C ASN A 228 5.90 -17.63 2.08
N MET A 229 7.23 -17.74 2.17
CA MET A 229 7.89 -18.89 2.81
C MET A 229 7.69 -18.93 4.34
N PHE A 230 7.53 -17.77 4.98
CA PHE A 230 7.23 -17.67 6.40
C PHE A 230 5.81 -18.15 6.70
N VAL A 231 4.84 -17.75 5.88
CA VAL A 231 3.42 -18.13 6.00
C VAL A 231 3.20 -19.58 5.57
N ASP A 232 3.78 -20.00 4.45
CA ASP A 232 3.64 -21.34 3.88
C ASP A 232 5.01 -22.02 3.71
N GLN A 233 5.41 -22.78 4.73
CA GLN A 233 6.64 -23.57 4.69
C GLN A 233 6.60 -24.72 3.68
N SER A 234 5.43 -25.07 3.12
CA SER A 234 5.35 -26.10 2.07
C SER A 234 6.09 -25.68 0.79
N LEU A 235 6.31 -24.37 0.60
CA LEU A 235 7.15 -23.81 -0.47
C LEU A 235 8.63 -24.22 -0.36
N LEU A 236 9.05 -24.75 0.79
CA LEU A 236 10.40 -25.26 1.05
C LEU A 236 10.49 -26.78 0.95
N LEU A 237 9.43 -27.50 0.56
CA LEU A 237 9.49 -28.96 0.41
C LEU A 237 10.43 -29.38 -0.71
N ARG A 238 11.26 -30.41 -0.45
CA ARG A 238 12.08 -31.01 -1.49
C ARG A 238 11.20 -31.68 -2.54
N PRO A 239 11.48 -31.49 -3.85
CA PRO A 239 10.79 -32.19 -4.91
C PRO A 239 10.81 -33.71 -4.69
N GLY A 240 9.63 -34.33 -4.67
CA GLY A 240 9.48 -35.78 -4.50
C GLY A 240 9.58 -36.28 -3.05
N SER A 241 9.72 -35.39 -2.06
CA SER A 241 9.58 -35.71 -0.64
C SER A 241 8.24 -35.18 -0.12
N GLY A 242 7.53 -35.96 0.70
CA GLY A 242 6.24 -35.54 1.25
C GLY A 242 6.36 -34.65 2.51
N THR A 243 7.52 -34.63 3.17
CA THR A 243 7.69 -34.00 4.49
C THR A 243 9.07 -33.38 4.71
N ASP A 244 10.03 -33.53 3.78
CA ASP A 244 11.41 -33.09 4.00
C ASP A 244 11.60 -31.67 3.45
N LEU A 245 11.97 -30.74 4.33
CA LEU A 245 12.18 -29.34 3.97
C LEU A 245 13.64 -29.11 3.52
N ASP A 246 13.82 -28.31 2.48
CA ASP A 246 15.10 -27.73 2.10
C ASP A 246 15.11 -26.23 2.42
N PRO A 247 15.75 -25.81 3.53
CA PRO A 247 15.82 -24.40 3.88
C PRO A 247 16.91 -23.66 3.09
N ALA A 248 17.65 -24.30 2.16
CA ALA A 248 18.68 -23.64 1.36
C ALA A 248 18.21 -22.38 0.60
N PRO A 249 16.97 -22.28 0.06
CA PRO A 249 16.48 -21.06 -0.57
C PRO A 249 16.53 -19.83 0.34
N LEU A 250 16.33 -19.99 1.66
CA LEU A 250 16.40 -18.90 2.63
C LEU A 250 17.81 -18.31 2.76
N LEU A 251 18.86 -19.13 2.63
CA LEU A 251 20.23 -18.62 2.58
C LEU A 251 20.51 -17.88 1.26
N GLY A 252 19.87 -18.29 0.17
CA GLY A 252 19.88 -17.58 -1.10
C GLY A 252 19.26 -16.19 -0.97
N LEU A 253 18.06 -16.10 -0.38
CA LEU A 253 17.39 -14.82 -0.10
C LEU A 253 18.25 -13.92 0.80
N ALA A 254 18.81 -14.46 1.88
CA ALA A 254 19.68 -13.70 2.78
C ALA A 254 20.88 -13.08 2.04
N ALA A 255 21.51 -13.83 1.13
CA ALA A 255 22.63 -13.34 0.35
C ALA A 255 22.22 -12.26 -0.68
N GLU A 256 21.02 -12.33 -1.26
CA GLU A 256 20.50 -11.27 -2.13
C GLU A 256 20.15 -10.01 -1.34
N PHE A 257 19.54 -10.14 -0.16
CA PHE A 257 19.28 -9.01 0.73
C PHE A 257 20.58 -8.29 1.13
N GLU A 258 21.63 -9.03 1.48
CA GLU A 258 22.94 -8.43 1.78
C GLU A 258 23.53 -7.67 0.60
N ARG A 259 23.35 -8.18 -0.63
CA ARG A 259 23.78 -7.46 -1.85
C ARG A 259 23.02 -6.14 -2.03
N LEU A 260 21.74 -6.09 -1.64
CA LEU A 260 20.92 -4.87 -1.64
C LEU A 260 21.13 -3.99 -0.39
N GLY A 261 21.99 -4.39 0.54
CA GLY A 261 22.23 -3.69 1.80
C GLY A 261 21.13 -3.85 2.85
N ASP A 262 20.17 -4.77 2.66
CA ASP A 262 19.06 -5.04 3.58
C ASP A 262 19.44 -6.04 4.67
N LEU A 263 20.27 -5.61 5.61
CA LEU A 263 20.78 -6.52 6.65
C LEU A 263 19.67 -7.04 7.55
N ALA A 264 18.62 -6.25 7.81
CA ALA A 264 17.49 -6.66 8.65
C ALA A 264 16.70 -7.83 8.01
N GLN A 265 16.37 -7.74 6.72
CA GLN A 265 15.70 -8.84 6.02
C GLN A 265 16.62 -10.05 5.82
N ALA A 266 17.94 -9.83 5.65
CA ALA A 266 18.91 -10.92 5.60
C ALA A 266 18.96 -11.71 6.93
N GLU A 267 18.93 -11.01 8.07
CA GLU A 267 18.86 -11.62 9.39
C GLU A 267 17.54 -12.37 9.61
N ARG A 268 16.42 -11.79 9.18
CA ARG A 268 15.11 -12.44 9.22
C ARG A 268 15.09 -13.76 8.44
N ALA A 269 15.62 -13.77 7.20
CA ALA A 269 15.74 -14.98 6.40
C ALA A 269 16.62 -16.05 7.08
N ARG A 270 17.74 -15.65 7.70
CA ARG A 270 18.60 -16.56 8.47
C ARG A 270 17.93 -17.10 9.72
N GLY A 271 17.14 -16.27 10.41
CA GLY A 271 16.36 -16.64 11.58
C GLY A 271 15.36 -17.75 11.24
N LEU A 272 14.58 -17.56 10.17
CA LEU A 272 13.67 -18.60 9.67
C LEU A 272 14.42 -19.88 9.32
N HIS A 273 15.52 -19.78 8.56
CA HIS A 273 16.34 -20.95 8.23
C HIS A 273 16.85 -21.69 9.48
N ALA A 274 17.27 -20.96 10.53
CA ALA A 274 17.73 -21.56 11.77
C ALA A 274 16.61 -22.27 12.54
N SER A 275 15.37 -21.76 12.48
CA SER A 275 14.20 -22.40 13.13
C SER A 275 13.75 -23.69 12.46
N LEU A 276 14.16 -23.95 11.21
CA LEU A 276 13.78 -25.12 10.42
C LEU A 276 14.83 -26.25 10.46
N ARG A 277 15.92 -26.10 11.23
CA ARG A 277 16.97 -27.10 11.44
C ARG A 277 16.80 -27.85 12.74
#